data_AF-A0A7C3K1U6-F1
#
_entry.id   AF-A0A7C3K1U6-F1
#
_cell.length_a   1.000
_cell.length_b   1.000
_cell.length_c   1.000
_cell.angle_alpha   90.00
_cell.angle_beta   90.00
_cell.angle_gamma   90.00
#
_symmetry.space_group_name_H-M   'P 1'
#
loop_
_entity.id
_entity.type
_entity.pdbx_description
1 polymer ?
#
loop_
_entity_poly.entity_id
_entity_poly.type
_entity_poly.pdbx_seq_one_letter_code
_entity_poly.pdbx_strand_id
1 'polypeptide(L)'
;VLETKLKLVHLYGERTIPLQEFFIGPFQTALDPQEIVVEVQVPKPALYTAGSYQYLHKASSVGETLVGAAVLLTMDPKDSTCLEARIGLSSVAPTPIRAKVAETTLKGKRIDAKIIREAAQVASDEIQPRSRPWYRKEMTKVLLERAILQAMEKIR
;
A
#
# COMPACT_ATOMS: atom_id res chain seq x y z
N VAL A 1 0.92 2.61 -3.15
CA VAL A 1 -0.17 3.58 -2.86
C VAL A 1 0.03 4.95 -3.50
N LEU A 2 1.25 5.41 -3.77
CA LEU A 2 1.48 6.79 -4.21
C LEU A 2 1.37 7.04 -5.73
N GLU A 3 1.01 6.02 -6.54
CA GLU A 3 1.06 6.08 -8.02
C GLU A 3 2.44 6.48 -8.57
N THR A 4 3.46 5.91 -7.93
CA THR A 4 4.85 6.13 -8.32
C THR A 4 5.14 5.55 -9.69
N LYS A 5 5.94 6.27 -10.48
CA LYS A 5 6.54 5.76 -11.71
C LYS A 5 8.06 5.69 -11.54
N LEU A 6 8.69 4.75 -12.24
CA LEU A 6 10.14 4.60 -12.27
C LEU A 6 10.65 4.93 -13.66
N LYS A 7 11.70 5.77 -13.73
CA LYS A 7 12.45 5.99 -14.97
C LYS A 7 13.63 5.01 -15.01
N LEU A 8 13.66 4.22 -16.09
CA LEU A 8 14.66 3.21 -16.37
C LEU A 8 15.51 3.70 -17.55
N VAL A 9 16.82 3.58 -17.44
CA VAL A 9 17.76 3.97 -18.51
C VAL A 9 18.60 2.76 -18.91
N HIS A 10 18.68 2.55 -20.22
CA HIS A 10 19.59 1.64 -20.90
C HIS A 10 20.56 2.47 -21.74
N LEU A 11 21.67 1.88 -22.18
CA LEU A 11 22.58 2.47 -23.17
C LEU A 11 21.92 2.94 -24.49
N TYR A 12 20.73 2.45 -24.82
CA TYR A 12 20.06 2.68 -26.11
C TYR A 12 18.74 3.45 -25.98
N GLY A 13 18.38 3.89 -24.77
CA GLY A 13 17.14 4.62 -24.55
C GLY A 13 16.68 4.60 -23.11
N GLU A 14 15.53 5.24 -22.89
CA GLU A 14 14.89 5.32 -21.58
C GLU A 14 13.41 4.98 -21.69
N ARG A 15 12.85 4.42 -20.61
CA ARG A 15 11.42 4.19 -20.47
C ARG A 15 10.95 4.49 -19.07
N THR A 16 9.65 4.77 -18.94
CA THR A 16 9.01 5.00 -17.65
C THR A 16 7.90 3.99 -17.46
N ILE A 17 7.93 3.26 -16.34
CA ILE A 17 6.89 2.28 -16.00
C ILE A 17 6.23 2.60 -14.65
N PRO A 18 4.96 2.23 -14.44
CA PRO A 18 4.34 2.27 -13.12
C PRO A 18 5.09 1.36 -12.13
N LEU A 19 5.24 1.79 -10.88
CA LEU A 19 5.90 0.98 -9.84
C LEU A 19 5.18 -0.36 -9.61
N GLN A 20 3.88 -0.43 -9.87
CA GLN A 20 3.09 -1.65 -9.75
C GLN A 20 3.49 -2.72 -10.79
N GLU A 21 4.05 -2.32 -11.93
CA GLU A 21 4.53 -3.23 -12.98
C GLU A 21 6.00 -3.62 -12.77
N PHE A 22 6.70 -2.93 -11.87
CA PHE A 22 8.12 -3.18 -11.60
C PHE A 22 8.37 -4.51 -10.87
N PHE A 23 7.47 -4.93 -9.97
CA PHE A 23 7.63 -6.16 -9.18
C PHE A 23 6.92 -7.33 -9.86
N ILE A 24 7.68 -8.23 -10.47
CA ILE A 24 7.12 -9.37 -11.23
C ILE A 24 7.19 -10.70 -10.47
N GLY A 25 7.96 -10.76 -9.38
CA GLY A 25 8.06 -11.96 -8.55
C GLY A 25 9.00 -11.78 -7.35
N PRO A 26 9.14 -12.82 -6.51
CA PRO A 26 10.11 -12.82 -5.42
C PRO A 26 11.53 -12.62 -5.95
N PHE A 27 12.19 -11.54 -5.51
CA PHE A 27 13.53 -11.14 -5.98
C PHE A 27 13.63 -10.91 -7.50
N GLN A 28 12.51 -10.61 -8.16
CA GLN A 28 12.45 -10.37 -9.60
C GLN A 28 11.78 -9.03 -9.89
N THR A 29 12.38 -8.27 -10.80
CA THR A 29 11.86 -6.99 -11.28
C THR A 29 11.72 -7.00 -12.79
N ALA A 30 11.00 -6.02 -13.34
CA ALA A 30 10.85 -5.82 -14.79
C ALA A 30 12.09 -5.18 -15.47
N LEU A 31 13.20 -5.02 -14.75
CA LEU A 31 14.45 -4.49 -15.29
C LEU A 31 15.05 -5.46 -16.30
N ASP A 32 15.47 -4.92 -17.44
CA ASP A 32 16.47 -5.58 -18.26
C ASP A 32 17.82 -5.60 -17.52
N PRO A 33 18.68 -6.63 -17.69
CA PRO A 33 20.00 -6.70 -17.06
C PRO A 33 20.91 -5.49 -17.31
N GLN A 34 20.68 -4.73 -18.38
CA GLN A 34 21.43 -3.51 -18.74
C GLN A 34 20.67 -2.21 -18.40
N GLU A 35 19.51 -2.30 -17.74
CA GLU A 35 18.77 -1.15 -17.26
C GLU A 35 19.14 -0.76 -15.82
N ILE A 36 19.11 0.55 -15.56
CA ILE A 36 19.28 1.12 -14.22
C ILE A 36 18.09 2.03 -13.90
N VAL A 37 17.57 1.94 -12.68
CA VAL A 37 16.59 2.90 -12.17
C VAL A 37 17.30 4.22 -11.85
N VAL A 38 16.94 5.30 -12.54
CA VAL A 38 17.59 6.61 -12.35
C VAL A 38 16.70 7.63 -11.65
N GLU A 39 15.38 7.41 -11.64
CA GLU A 39 14.42 8.36 -11.08
C GLU A 39 13.22 7.64 -10.46
N VAL A 40 12.75 8.17 -9.33
CA VAL A 40 11.49 7.77 -8.68
C VAL A 40 10.54 8.96 -8.71
N GLN A 41 9.53 8.88 -9.56
CA GLN A 41 8.55 9.94 -9.76
C GLN A 41 7.35 9.71 -8.86
N VAL A 42 7.22 10.52 -7.81
CA VAL A 42 6.08 10.48 -6.88
C VAL A 42 5.17 11.68 -7.14
N PRO A 43 3.93 11.48 -7.63
CA PRO A 43 2.97 12.55 -7.79
C PRO A 43 2.73 13.31 -6.48
N LYS A 44 2.62 14.65 -6.58
CA LYS A 44 2.23 15.47 -5.43
C LYS A 44 0.80 15.08 -4.99
N PRO A 45 0.58 14.75 -3.71
CA PRO A 45 -0.76 14.46 -3.20
C PRO A 45 -1.70 15.64 -3.41
N ALA A 46 -2.99 15.36 -3.65
CA ALA A 46 -4.03 16.37 -3.69
C ALA A 46 -4.22 17.01 -2.30
N LEU A 47 -4.94 18.14 -2.24
CA LEU A 47 -5.37 18.71 -0.96
C LEU A 47 -6.18 17.69 -0.16
N TYR A 48 -6.16 17.82 1.17
CA TYR A 48 -6.85 16.91 2.09
C TYR A 48 -6.49 15.43 1.90
N THR A 49 -5.25 15.18 1.48
CA THR A 49 -4.70 13.84 1.29
C THR A 49 -3.55 13.58 2.25
N ALA A 50 -3.62 12.49 3.01
CA ALA A 50 -2.50 12.04 3.83
C ALA A 50 -2.35 10.52 3.80
N GLY A 51 -1.13 10.09 4.11
CA GLY A 51 -0.77 8.69 4.17
C GLY A 51 -0.20 8.26 5.51
N SER A 52 -0.33 6.97 5.77
CA SER A 52 0.32 6.28 6.89
C SER A 52 0.89 4.96 6.41
N TYR A 53 1.98 4.55 7.04
CA TYR A 53 2.54 3.22 6.89
C TYR A 53 2.74 2.60 8.27
N GLN A 54 2.15 1.44 8.47
CA GLN A 54 2.25 0.64 9.69
C GLN A 54 2.88 -0.69 9.34
N TYR A 55 3.80 -1.17 10.16
CA TYR A 55 4.46 -2.45 9.93
C TYR A 55 4.76 -3.18 11.23
N LEU A 56 4.85 -4.50 11.10
CA LEU A 56 5.35 -5.41 12.12
C LEU A 56 6.61 -6.08 11.59
N HIS A 57 7.66 -6.11 12.40
CA HIS A 57 8.90 -6.81 12.06
C HIS A 57 9.00 -8.16 12.77
N LYS A 58 9.80 -9.07 12.22
CA LYS A 58 10.20 -10.30 12.91
C LYS A 58 11.14 -9.95 14.06
N ALA A 59 10.93 -10.59 15.21
CA ALA A 59 11.88 -10.59 16.31
C ALA A 59 13.13 -11.39 15.90
N SER A 60 14.04 -10.72 15.19
CA SER A 60 15.29 -11.25 14.65
C SER A 60 16.32 -10.12 14.60
N SER A 61 17.61 -10.45 14.54
CA SER A 61 18.70 -9.46 14.52
C SER A 61 18.64 -8.49 13.32
N VAL A 62 17.99 -8.89 12.23
CA VAL A 62 17.92 -8.11 10.97
C VAL A 62 16.61 -7.30 10.84
N GLY A 63 15.59 -7.59 11.66
CA GLY A 63 14.36 -6.79 11.70
C GLY A 63 13.53 -6.78 10.41
N GLU A 64 13.41 -7.91 9.71
CA GLU A 64 12.64 -7.99 8.47
C GLU A 64 11.14 -7.75 8.69
N THR A 65 10.49 -7.00 7.80
CA THR A 65 9.04 -6.78 7.84
C THR A 65 8.27 -8.08 7.64
N LEU A 66 7.45 -8.41 8.63
CA LEU A 66 6.52 -9.54 8.62
C LEU A 66 5.20 -9.16 7.95
N VAL A 67 4.64 -7.99 8.28
CA VAL A 67 3.43 -7.45 7.64
C VAL A 67 3.58 -5.94 7.58
N GLY A 68 3.27 -5.33 6.43
CA GLY A 68 3.16 -3.88 6.33
C GLY A 68 1.87 -3.48 5.63
N ALA A 69 1.28 -2.38 6.07
CA ALA A 69 0.08 -1.77 5.52
C ALA A 69 0.33 -0.28 5.29
N ALA A 70 0.30 0.12 4.03
CA ALA A 70 0.35 1.51 3.61
C ALA A 70 -1.06 1.96 3.21
N VAL A 71 -1.48 3.13 3.64
CA VAL A 71 -2.70 3.77 3.17
C VAL A 71 -2.41 5.19 2.70
N LEU A 72 -3.11 5.63 1.67
CA LEU A 72 -3.25 7.03 1.26
C LEU A 72 -4.74 7.32 1.15
N LEU A 73 -5.22 8.30 1.90
CA LEU A 73 -6.62 8.70 1.91
C LEU A 73 -6.73 10.15 1.44
N THR A 74 -7.70 10.41 0.57
CA THR A 74 -8.19 11.76 0.25
C THR A 74 -9.59 11.89 0.83
N MET A 75 -9.81 12.91 1.65
CA MET A 75 -11.07 13.11 2.37
C MET A 75 -11.79 14.35 1.88
N ASP A 76 -13.12 14.32 1.91
CA ASP A 76 -13.92 15.52 1.79
C ASP A 76 -13.79 16.34 3.10
N PRO A 77 -13.36 17.61 3.02
CA PRO A 77 -13.18 18.45 4.20
C PRO A 77 -14.50 18.77 4.94
N LYS A 78 -15.67 18.55 4.32
CA LYS A 78 -16.98 18.92 4.90
C LYS A 78 -17.57 17.86 5.82
N ASP A 79 -17.47 16.59 5.45
CA ASP A 79 -18.23 15.50 6.11
C ASP A 79 -17.38 14.28 6.48
N SER A 80 -16.07 14.32 6.22
CA SER A 80 -15.15 13.18 6.39
C SER A 80 -15.51 11.97 5.54
N THR A 81 -16.10 12.18 4.37
CA THR A 81 -16.27 11.15 3.34
C THR A 81 -14.94 10.86 2.65
N CYS A 82 -14.61 9.59 2.45
CA CYS A 82 -13.43 9.18 1.71
C CYS A 82 -13.67 9.37 0.20
N LEU A 83 -12.99 10.34 -0.41
CA LEU A 83 -13.06 10.58 -1.86
C LEU A 83 -12.22 9.57 -2.63
N GLU A 84 -11.05 9.25 -2.10
CA GLU A 84 -10.15 8.25 -2.65
C GLU A 84 -9.41 7.51 -1.54
N ALA A 85 -9.29 6.19 -1.67
CA ALA A 85 -8.48 5.35 -0.82
C ALA A 85 -7.51 4.54 -1.66
N ARG A 86 -6.27 4.45 -1.20
CA ARG A 86 -5.26 3.56 -1.78
C ARG A 86 -4.61 2.74 -0.68
N ILE A 87 -4.66 1.42 -0.79
CA ILE A 87 -4.20 0.48 0.24
C ILE A 87 -3.16 -0.46 -0.37
N GLY A 88 -1.94 -0.42 0.15
CA GLY A 88 -0.83 -1.27 -0.27
C GLY A 88 -0.39 -2.17 0.86
N LEU A 89 -0.20 -3.46 0.59
CA LEU A 89 0.20 -4.43 1.59
C LEU A 89 1.54 -5.06 1.20
N SER A 90 2.46 -5.14 2.17
CA SER A 90 3.82 -5.69 1.98
C SER A 90 4.02 -6.94 2.83
N SER A 91 4.92 -7.82 2.36
CA SER A 91 5.26 -9.10 2.98
C SER A 91 4.11 -10.10 3.14
N VAL A 92 2.95 -9.88 2.53
CA VAL A 92 1.75 -10.75 2.67
C VAL A 92 1.32 -11.47 1.38
N ALA A 93 2.12 -11.33 0.32
CA ALA A 93 1.97 -12.00 -0.97
C ALA A 93 3.38 -12.13 -1.63
N PRO A 94 3.53 -12.84 -2.77
CA PRO A 94 4.82 -12.97 -3.46
C PRO A 94 5.47 -11.62 -3.87
N THR A 95 4.65 -10.62 -4.17
CA THR A 95 5.04 -9.23 -4.43
C THR A 95 4.18 -8.28 -3.57
N PRO A 96 4.54 -7.00 -3.42
CA PRO A 96 3.65 -6.01 -2.80
C PRO A 96 2.34 -5.92 -3.58
N ILE A 97 1.20 -5.98 -2.89
CA ILE A 97 -0.12 -5.97 -3.54
C ILE A 97 -0.89 -4.70 -3.20
N ARG A 98 -1.85 -4.37 -4.07
CA ARG A 98 -2.84 -3.32 -3.83
C ARG A 98 -4.18 -3.96 -3.50
N ALA A 99 -4.71 -3.65 -2.31
CA ALA A 99 -5.97 -4.20 -1.81
C ALA A 99 -7.16 -3.42 -2.40
N LYS A 100 -7.41 -3.61 -3.70
CA LYS A 100 -8.39 -2.83 -4.46
C LYS A 100 -9.81 -3.04 -3.97
N VAL A 101 -10.15 -4.24 -3.51
CA VAL A 101 -11.49 -4.49 -2.97
C VAL A 101 -11.68 -3.71 -1.68
N ALA A 102 -10.68 -3.72 -0.79
CA ALA A 102 -10.70 -2.89 0.42
C ALA A 102 -10.73 -1.38 0.14
N GLU A 103 -10.07 -0.90 -0.92
CA GLU A 103 -10.17 0.49 -1.37
C GLU A 103 -11.62 0.86 -1.73
N THR A 104 -12.34 -0.02 -2.43
CA THR A 104 -13.76 0.22 -2.77
C THR A 104 -14.68 0.21 -1.56
N THR A 105 -14.32 -0.52 -0.49
CA THR A 105 -15.08 -0.50 0.76
C THR A 105 -15.06 0.88 1.43
N LEU A 106 -13.98 1.63 1.30
CA LEU A 106 -13.82 2.97 1.88
C LEU A 106 -14.39 4.07 0.98
N LYS A 107 -14.14 3.98 -0.33
CA LYS A 107 -14.46 5.05 -1.29
C LYS A 107 -15.96 5.41 -1.27
N GLY A 108 -16.25 6.70 -1.21
CA GLY A 108 -17.60 7.25 -1.19
C GLY A 108 -18.34 7.08 0.13
N LYS A 109 -17.71 6.52 1.16
CA LYS A 109 -18.30 6.35 2.50
C LYS A 109 -17.66 7.29 3.50
N ARG A 110 -18.45 7.70 4.50
CA ARG A 110 -17.93 8.34 5.70
C ARG A 110 -17.09 7.32 6.49
N ILE A 111 -15.87 7.68 6.85
CA ILE A 111 -15.00 6.76 7.58
C ILE A 111 -15.41 6.74 9.05
N ASP A 112 -15.90 5.59 9.51
CA ASP A 112 -16.21 5.28 10.90
C ASP A 112 -15.61 3.93 11.33
N ALA A 113 -15.70 3.60 12.62
CA ALA A 113 -15.14 2.36 13.16
C ALA A 113 -15.73 1.08 12.54
N LYS A 114 -16.93 1.12 11.92
CA LYS A 114 -17.52 -0.04 11.25
C LYS A 114 -16.89 -0.22 9.87
N ILE A 115 -16.82 0.85 9.08
CA ILE A 115 -16.24 0.84 7.73
C ILE A 115 -14.73 0.55 7.76
N ILE A 116 -14.00 1.04 8.77
CA ILE A 116 -12.59 0.70 8.95
C ILE A 116 -12.42 -0.81 9.17
N ARG A 117 -13.20 -1.42 10.07
CA ARG A 117 -13.16 -2.86 10.34
C ARG A 117 -13.56 -3.70 9.11
N GLU A 118 -14.55 -3.24 8.35
CA GLU A 118 -14.97 -3.89 7.11
C GLU A 118 -13.83 -3.87 6.07
N ALA A 119 -13.21 -2.71 5.83
CA ALA A 119 -12.07 -2.58 4.91
C ALA A 119 -10.87 -3.42 5.36
N ALA A 120 -10.60 -3.46 6.66
CA ALA A 120 -9.56 -4.30 7.26
C ALA A 120 -9.80 -5.79 7.02
N GLN A 121 -11.03 -6.26 7.22
CA GLN A 121 -11.42 -7.64 6.95
C GLN A 121 -11.26 -7.97 5.47
N VAL A 122 -11.79 -7.14 4.57
CA VAL A 122 -11.69 -7.33 3.11
C VAL A 122 -10.23 -7.38 2.67
N ALA A 123 -9.38 -6.46 3.15
CA ALA A 123 -7.96 -6.45 2.83
C ALA A 123 -7.25 -7.74 3.29
N SER A 124 -7.67 -8.30 4.43
CA SER A 124 -7.13 -9.57 4.94
C SER A 124 -7.53 -10.79 4.11
N ASP A 125 -8.57 -10.67 3.28
CA ASP A 125 -8.98 -11.73 2.36
C ASP A 125 -8.32 -11.62 0.98
N GLU A 126 -7.74 -10.45 0.65
CA GLU A 126 -6.96 -10.23 -0.57
C GLU A 126 -5.50 -10.73 -0.48
N ILE A 127 -5.00 -11.04 0.73
CA ILE A 127 -3.60 -11.48 0.90
C ILE A 127 -3.37 -12.95 0.53
N GLN A 128 -2.14 -13.28 0.10
CA GLN A 128 -1.71 -14.64 -0.26
C GLN A 128 -0.42 -15.05 0.49
N PRO A 129 -0.48 -15.17 1.82
CA PRO A 129 0.72 -15.41 2.63
C PRO A 129 1.26 -16.83 2.48
N ARG A 130 2.56 -16.96 2.23
CA ARG A 130 3.26 -18.26 2.17
C ARG A 130 3.35 -18.99 3.52
N SER A 131 3.44 -18.26 4.63
CA SER A 131 3.64 -18.83 5.97
C SER A 131 2.80 -18.14 7.03
N ARG A 132 2.32 -18.92 8.02
CA ARG A 132 1.46 -18.44 9.12
C ARG A 132 0.27 -17.60 8.61
N PRO A 133 -0.57 -18.14 7.71
CA PRO A 133 -1.63 -17.39 7.05
C PRO A 133 -2.60 -16.76 8.05
N TRP A 134 -3.01 -17.49 9.08
CA TRP A 134 -3.90 -16.99 10.14
C TRP A 134 -3.34 -15.72 10.81
N TYR A 135 -2.06 -15.74 11.17
CA TYR A 135 -1.42 -14.64 11.89
C TYR A 135 -1.25 -13.42 10.99
N ARG A 136 -0.86 -13.62 9.74
CA ARG A 136 -0.70 -12.51 8.78
C ARG A 136 -2.04 -11.90 8.39
N LYS A 137 -3.11 -12.69 8.27
CA LYS A 137 -4.47 -12.18 8.08
C LYS A 137 -4.85 -11.27 9.25
N GLU A 138 -4.65 -11.74 10.48
CA GLU A 138 -5.02 -10.96 11.67
C GLU A 138 -4.19 -9.68 11.81
N MET A 139 -2.87 -9.77 11.63
CA MET A 139 -2.01 -8.59 11.68
C MET A 139 -2.27 -7.60 10.55
N THR A 140 -2.71 -8.06 9.38
CA THR A 140 -3.12 -7.18 8.28
C THR A 140 -4.29 -6.31 8.69
N LYS A 141 -5.31 -6.90 9.36
CA LYS A 141 -6.45 -6.14 9.88
C LYS A 141 -5.99 -5.07 10.86
N VAL A 142 -5.25 -5.49 11.90
CA VAL A 142 -4.77 -4.60 12.97
C VAL A 142 -3.94 -3.44 12.41
N LEU A 143 -2.99 -3.72 11.51
CA LEU A 143 -2.11 -2.68 10.96
C LEU A 143 -2.86 -1.76 10.00
N LEU A 144 -3.82 -2.27 9.22
CA LEU A 144 -4.61 -1.43 8.32
C LEU A 144 -5.56 -0.51 9.09
N GLU A 145 -6.22 -1.00 10.15
CA GLU A 145 -7.04 -0.16 11.03
C GLU A 145 -6.21 1.01 11.61
N ARG A 146 -5.02 0.70 12.13
CA ARG A 146 -4.08 1.71 12.64
C ARG A 146 -3.63 2.69 11.57
N ALA A 147 -3.33 2.20 10.37
CA ALA A 147 -2.88 3.03 9.26
C ALA A 147 -3.98 4.01 8.83
N ILE A 148 -5.23 3.55 8.74
CA ILE A 148 -6.39 4.40 8.39
C ILE A 148 -6.59 5.48 9.44
N LEU A 149 -6.62 5.13 10.72
CA LEU A 149 -6.80 6.09 11.82
C LEU A 149 -5.70 7.16 11.81
N GLN A 150 -4.43 6.74 11.69
CA GLN A 150 -3.31 7.69 11.66
C GLN A 150 -3.32 8.56 10.39
N ALA A 151 -3.76 8.03 9.25
CA ALA A 151 -3.91 8.85 8.05
C ALA A 151 -5.01 9.91 8.23
N MET A 152 -6.14 9.57 8.84
CA MET A 152 -7.20 10.53 9.16
C MET A 152 -6.74 11.64 10.10
N GLU A 153 -5.94 11.30 11.12
CA GLU A 153 -5.37 12.29 12.05
C GLU A 153 -4.48 13.32 11.34
N LYS A 154 -3.73 12.91 10.30
CA LYS A 154 -2.84 13.80 9.54
C LYS A 154 -3.55 14.70 8.52
N ILE A 155 -4.81 14.43 8.19
CA ILE A 155 -5.59 15.23 7.23
C ILE A 155 -6.27 16.42 7.93
N ARG A 156 -6.53 16.27 9.23
CA ARG A 156 -7.11 17.32 10.09
C ARG A 156 -6.08 18.40 10.40
#